data_AF-R7IZQ7-F1
#
_entry.id   AF-R7IZQ7-F1
#
_cell.length_a   1.000
_cell.length_b   1.000
_cell.length_c   1.000
_cell.angle_alpha   90.00
_cell.angle_beta   90.00
_cell.angle_gamma   90.00
#
_symmetry.space_group_name_H-M   'P 1'
#
loop_
_entity.id
_entity.type
_entity.pdbx_description
1 polymer ?
#
loop_
_entity_poly.entity_id
_entity_poly.type
_entity_poly.pdbx_seq_one_letter_code
_entity_poly.pdbx_strand_id
1 'polypeptide(L)'
;MYSHLTQAQRYTISNIRKNGCTLKAITKELARLETEAAIEAGLPIPQREYSVSTISRVLRRNRTQKGIYNPKLADEMAQERSERVVHNSALKPGVLQRAISLLIEKRWSPEQISGYLKKQEVKISKERIYQEIRMRPELHKYCHHKMKYRRHKAHRVKWQVRVRHSIMFRFYEGLRRRVSLTIM
;
A
#
# COMPACT_ATOMS: atom_id res chain seq x y z
N MET A 1 8.85 0.46 5.83
CA MET A 1 7.64 -0.26 5.36
C MET A 1 6.50 0.09 6.30
N TYR A 2 5.34 0.57 5.80
CA TYR A 2 4.24 1.02 6.66
C TYR A 2 3.50 -0.23 7.17
N SER A 3 3.63 -0.55 8.45
CA SER A 3 2.95 -1.72 9.01
C SER A 3 1.57 -1.33 9.54
N HIS A 4 0.57 -2.10 9.12
CA HIS A 4 -0.84 -1.91 9.45
C HIS A 4 -1.18 -2.65 10.75
N LEU A 5 -2.10 -2.07 11.55
CA LEU A 5 -2.60 -2.74 12.75
C LEU A 5 -3.39 -3.99 12.36
N THR A 6 -3.08 -5.10 13.02
CA THR A 6 -3.79 -6.37 12.86
C THR A 6 -5.19 -6.30 13.46
N GLN A 7 -6.04 -7.26 13.11
CA GLN A 7 -7.40 -7.34 13.66
C GLN A 7 -7.38 -7.44 15.19
N ALA A 8 -6.53 -8.31 15.76
CA ALA A 8 -6.37 -8.47 17.20
C ALA A 8 -5.96 -7.16 17.88
N GLN A 9 -4.97 -6.46 17.33
CA GLN A 9 -4.52 -5.16 17.85
C GLN A 9 -5.65 -4.11 17.83
N ARG A 10 -6.54 -4.14 16.83
CA ARG A 10 -7.70 -3.23 16.77
C ARG A 10 -8.71 -3.52 17.88
N TYR A 11 -8.95 -4.79 18.21
CA TYR A 11 -9.79 -5.18 19.33
C TYR A 11 -9.18 -4.75 20.66
N THR A 12 -7.87 -4.95 20.84
CA THR A 12 -7.13 -4.46 22.02
C THR A 12 -7.29 -2.95 22.19
N ILE A 13 -7.08 -2.17 21.13
CA ILE A 13 -7.29 -0.71 21.14
C ILE A 13 -8.73 -0.37 21.59
N SER A 14 -9.73 -1.09 21.08
CA SER A 14 -11.13 -0.87 21.44
C SER A 14 -11.39 -1.16 22.91
N ASN A 15 -10.88 -2.27 23.45
CA ASN A 15 -11.08 -2.68 24.84
C ASN A 15 -10.44 -1.67 25.80
N ILE A 16 -9.18 -1.31 25.58
CA ILE A 16 -8.46 -0.33 26.41
C ILE A 16 -9.17 1.03 26.39
N ARG A 17 -9.73 1.43 25.24
CA ARG A 17 -10.44 2.70 25.11
C ARG A 17 -11.81 2.70 25.78
N LYS A 18 -12.51 1.57 25.83
CA LYS A 18 -13.75 1.42 26.63
C LYS A 18 -13.49 1.57 28.12
N ASN A 19 -12.32 1.14 28.59
CA ASN A 19 -11.89 1.29 29.97
C ASN A 19 -11.41 2.70 30.34
N GLY A 20 -11.57 3.70 29.44
CA GLY A 20 -11.20 5.09 29.72
C GLY A 20 -9.69 5.37 29.73
N CYS A 21 -8.86 4.42 29.30
CA CYS A 21 -7.41 4.58 29.37
C CYS A 21 -6.85 5.57 28.33
N THR A 22 -5.67 6.13 28.62
CA THR A 22 -5.01 7.12 27.78
C THR A 22 -4.42 6.50 26.50
N LEU A 23 -4.19 7.32 25.47
CA LEU A 23 -3.53 6.87 24.24
C LEU A 23 -2.11 6.31 24.49
N LYS A 24 -1.41 6.76 25.54
CA LYS A 24 -0.11 6.24 25.96
C LYS A 24 -0.21 4.81 26.52
N ALA A 25 -1.29 4.52 27.24
CA ALA A 25 -1.55 3.17 27.73
C ALA A 25 -1.77 2.19 26.56
N ILE A 26 -2.52 2.62 25.54
CA ILE A 26 -2.72 1.84 24.31
C ILE A 26 -1.39 1.52 23.62
N THR A 27 -0.49 2.50 23.47
CA THR A 27 0.80 2.26 22.80
C THR A 27 1.69 1.29 23.59
N LYS A 28 1.71 1.41 24.92
CA LYS A 28 2.49 0.51 25.79
C LYS A 28 1.96 -0.92 25.71
N GLU A 29 0.64 -1.08 25.74
CA GLU A 29 0.01 -2.39 25.69
C GLU A 29 0.22 -3.07 24.33
N LEU A 30 0.12 -2.32 23.23
CA LEU A 30 0.43 -2.87 21.91
C LEU A 30 1.90 -3.30 21.78
N ALA A 31 2.83 -2.51 22.34
CA ALA A 31 4.24 -2.88 22.36
C ALA A 31 4.47 -4.18 23.17
N ARG A 32 3.84 -4.28 24.35
CA ARG A 32 3.89 -5.49 25.18
C ARG A 32 3.40 -6.74 24.41
N LEU A 33 2.21 -6.68 23.81
CA LEU A 33 1.65 -7.81 23.06
C LEU A 33 2.52 -8.21 21.87
N GLU A 34 3.13 -7.25 21.17
CA GLU A 34 4.07 -7.55 20.08
C GLU A 34 5.35 -8.23 20.58
N THR A 35 5.87 -7.84 21.75
CA THR A 35 7.03 -8.50 22.35
C THR A 35 6.73 -9.92 22.79
N GLU A 36 5.57 -10.15 23.41
CA GLU A 36 5.13 -11.48 23.86
C GLU A 36 4.95 -12.42 22.66
N ALA A 37 4.26 -11.97 21.61
CA ALA A 37 4.07 -12.73 20.38
C ALA A 37 5.40 -13.04 19.65
N ALA A 38 6.37 -12.12 19.69
CA ALA A 38 7.69 -12.34 19.09
C ALA A 38 8.49 -13.41 19.85
N ILE A 39 8.45 -13.37 21.19
CA ILE A 39 9.10 -14.38 22.04
C ILE A 39 8.49 -15.76 21.80
N GLU A 40 7.16 -15.86 21.76
CA GLU A 40 6.44 -17.11 21.48
C GLU A 40 6.82 -17.69 20.11
N ALA A 41 6.96 -16.84 19.09
CA ALA A 41 7.35 -17.24 17.74
C ALA A 41 8.87 -17.47 17.56
N GLY A 42 9.69 -17.21 18.58
CA GLY A 42 11.16 -17.28 18.49
C GLY A 42 11.77 -16.24 17.53
N LEU A 43 11.07 -15.13 17.28
CA LEU A 43 11.49 -14.05 16.38
C LEU A 43 12.22 -12.94 17.16
N PRO A 44 13.12 -12.19 16.50
CA PRO A 44 13.77 -11.05 17.13
C PRO A 44 12.74 -10.00 17.55
N ILE A 45 12.98 -9.39 18.72
CA ILE A 45 12.10 -8.37 19.29
C ILE A 45 11.94 -7.23 18.27
N PRO A 46 10.69 -6.84 17.92
CA PRO A 46 10.47 -5.78 16.96
C PRO A 46 11.02 -4.46 17.53
N GLN A 47 11.95 -3.82 16.82
CA GLN A 47 12.48 -2.48 17.17
C GLN A 47 11.46 -1.35 16.92
N ARG A 48 10.20 -1.68 16.67
CA ARG A 48 9.18 -0.75 16.24
C ARG A 48 8.32 -0.34 17.43
N GLU A 49 8.22 0.97 17.63
CA GLU A 49 7.30 1.53 18.61
C GLU A 49 6.10 2.21 17.96
N TYR A 50 4.92 2.02 18.55
CA TYR A 50 3.74 2.81 18.20
C TYR A 50 3.82 4.17 18.87
N SER A 51 3.96 5.24 18.09
CA SER A 51 3.80 6.59 18.64
C SER A 51 2.33 6.91 18.93
N VAL A 52 2.09 7.72 19.96
CA VAL A 52 0.74 8.23 20.32
C VAL A 52 0.06 8.90 19.12
N SER A 53 0.83 9.62 18.32
CA SER A 53 0.35 10.29 17.11
C SER A 53 -0.19 9.30 16.07
N THR A 54 0.44 8.13 15.95
CA THR A 54 0.02 7.05 15.05
C THR A 54 -1.34 6.51 15.48
N ILE A 55 -1.51 6.20 16.76
CA ILE A 55 -2.78 5.69 17.30
C ILE A 55 -3.89 6.73 17.15
N SER A 56 -3.63 8.00 17.50
CA SER A 56 -4.60 9.10 17.30
C SER A 56 -5.05 9.23 15.84
N ARG A 57 -4.11 9.15 14.89
CA ARG A 57 -4.42 9.19 13.45
C ARG A 57 -5.23 7.99 13.01
N VAL A 58 -4.90 6.77 13.46
CA VAL A 58 -5.69 5.56 13.14
C VAL A 58 -7.11 5.69 13.66
N LEU A 59 -7.27 6.06 14.94
CA LEU A 59 -8.58 6.21 15.57
C LEU A 59 -9.44 7.24 14.85
N ARG A 60 -8.85 8.36 14.42
CA ARG A 60 -9.53 9.42 13.68
C ARG A 60 -9.89 9.01 12.25
N ARG A 61 -9.02 8.28 11.55
CA ARG A 61 -9.27 7.81 10.17
C ARG A 61 -10.37 6.74 10.11
N ASN A 62 -10.47 5.91 11.14
CA ASN A 62 -11.37 4.75 11.20
C ASN A 62 -12.57 4.97 12.14
N ARG A 63 -12.91 6.22 12.46
CA ARG A 63 -14.10 6.53 13.26
C ARG A 63 -15.36 6.38 12.42
N THR A 64 -16.42 5.89 13.05
CA THR A 64 -17.77 5.89 12.47
C THR A 64 -18.33 7.32 12.42
N GLN A 65 -19.44 7.53 11.72
CA GLN A 65 -20.13 8.84 11.66
C GLN A 65 -20.48 9.37 13.07
N LYS A 66 -20.81 8.48 14.01
CA LYS A 66 -21.07 8.79 15.42
C LYS A 66 -19.80 9.11 16.24
N GLY A 67 -18.63 9.12 15.61
CA GLY A 67 -17.34 9.35 16.28
C GLY A 67 -16.77 8.15 17.04
N ILE A 68 -17.51 7.03 17.09
CA ILE A 68 -17.12 5.82 17.80
C ILE A 68 -16.13 5.01 16.96
N TYR A 69 -15.10 4.45 17.60
CA TYR A 69 -14.18 3.51 16.98
C TYR A 69 -14.76 2.09 17.03
N ASN A 70 -15.02 1.49 15.88
CA ASN A 70 -15.47 0.10 15.77
C ASN A 70 -14.34 -0.74 15.13
N PRO A 71 -13.78 -1.74 15.84
CA PRO A 71 -12.64 -2.50 15.33
C PRO A 71 -12.95 -3.30 14.06
N LYS A 72 -14.16 -3.87 13.94
CA LYS A 72 -14.58 -4.65 12.75
C LYS A 72 -14.65 -3.77 11.51
N LEU A 73 -15.38 -2.65 11.60
CA LEU A 73 -15.47 -1.68 10.50
C LEU A 73 -14.10 -1.08 10.16
N ALA A 74 -13.27 -0.82 11.17
CA ALA A 74 -11.93 -0.30 10.96
C ALA A 74 -11.02 -1.26 10.18
N ASP A 75 -11.22 -2.57 10.35
CA ASP A 75 -10.50 -3.61 9.63
C ASP A 75 -11.01 -3.74 8.19
N GLU A 76 -12.32 -3.84 7.99
CA GLU A 76 -12.97 -3.86 6.66
C GLU A 76 -12.54 -2.65 5.81
N MET A 77 -12.57 -1.43 6.39
CA MET A 77 -12.10 -0.22 5.72
C MET A 77 -10.60 -0.24 5.38
N ALA A 78 -9.79 -0.97 6.15
CA ALA A 78 -8.37 -1.10 5.89
C ALA A 78 -8.09 -2.12 4.78
N GLN A 79 -8.82 -3.23 4.75
CA GLN A 79 -8.78 -4.23 3.68
C GLN A 79 -9.22 -3.61 2.34
N GLU A 80 -10.36 -2.91 2.32
CA GLU A 80 -10.85 -2.20 1.13
C GLU A 80 -9.79 -1.21 0.59
N ARG A 81 -9.10 -0.50 1.48
CA ARG A 81 -8.00 0.39 1.10
C ARG A 81 -6.82 -0.36 0.51
N SER A 82 -6.48 -1.52 1.05
CA SER A 82 -5.42 -2.37 0.52
C SER A 82 -5.77 -2.91 -0.87
N GLU A 83 -7.00 -3.36 -1.07
CA GLU A 83 -7.50 -3.89 -2.35
C GLU A 83 -7.50 -2.82 -3.45
N ARG A 84 -7.87 -1.58 -3.10
CA ARG A 84 -7.80 -0.45 -4.04
C ARG A 84 -6.38 -0.05 -4.42
N VAL A 85 -5.39 -0.36 -3.58
CA VAL A 85 -3.99 -0.11 -3.93
C VAL A 85 -3.60 -1.17 -4.96
N VAL A 86 -3.54 -0.72 -6.22
CA VAL A 86 -2.94 -1.52 -7.28
C VAL A 86 -1.46 -1.70 -6.94
N HIS A 87 -1.10 -2.88 -6.47
CA HIS A 87 0.30 -3.25 -6.33
C HIS A 87 0.89 -3.36 -7.73
N ASN A 88 2.00 -2.68 -7.98
CA ASN A 88 2.81 -2.96 -9.15
C ASN A 88 3.22 -4.43 -9.06
N SER A 89 2.61 -5.29 -9.87
CA SER A 89 2.96 -6.71 -9.88
C SER A 89 4.45 -6.82 -10.13
N ALA A 90 5.16 -7.46 -9.19
CA ALA A 90 6.57 -7.71 -9.34
C ALA A 90 6.76 -8.49 -10.65
N LEU A 91 7.73 -8.06 -11.47
CA LEU A 91 8.09 -8.84 -12.65
C LEU A 91 8.50 -10.25 -12.19
N LYS A 92 8.09 -11.26 -12.96
CA LYS A 92 8.59 -12.62 -12.73
C LYS A 92 10.13 -12.60 -12.77
N PRO A 93 10.80 -13.40 -11.92
CA PRO A 93 12.25 -13.47 -11.92
C PRO A 93 12.76 -13.84 -13.32
N GLY A 94 13.86 -13.23 -13.76
CA GLY A 94 14.47 -13.50 -15.07
C GLY A 94 13.88 -12.73 -16.28
N VAL A 95 12.68 -12.16 -16.17
CA VAL A 95 12.05 -11.42 -17.29
C VAL A 95 12.87 -10.20 -17.70
N LEU A 96 13.39 -9.49 -16.71
CA LEU A 96 14.19 -8.29 -16.92
C LEU A 96 15.54 -8.63 -17.59
N GLN A 97 16.18 -9.70 -17.13
CA GLN A 97 17.42 -10.21 -17.71
C GLN A 97 17.21 -10.57 -19.18
N ARG A 98 16.13 -11.30 -19.51
CA ARG A 98 15.76 -11.62 -20.89
C ARG A 98 15.56 -10.37 -21.74
N ALA A 99 14.90 -9.33 -21.20
CA ALA A 99 14.73 -8.07 -21.91
C ALA A 99 16.06 -7.36 -22.20
N ILE A 100 17.01 -7.39 -21.26
CA ILE A 100 18.35 -6.81 -21.43
C ILE A 100 19.17 -7.62 -22.44
N SER A 101 19.09 -8.95 -22.45
CA SER A 101 19.75 -9.79 -23.46
C SER A 101 19.28 -9.42 -24.87
N LEU A 102 17.95 -9.28 -25.07
CA LEU A 102 17.39 -8.86 -26.37
C LEU A 102 17.85 -7.45 -26.79
N LEU A 103 18.01 -6.53 -25.83
CA LEU A 103 18.55 -5.20 -26.09
C LEU A 103 20.01 -5.27 -26.58
N ILE A 104 20.84 -6.12 -25.97
CA ILE A 104 22.27 -6.22 -26.28
C ILE A 104 22.50 -6.99 -27.59
N GLU A 105 21.90 -8.17 -27.72
CA GLU A 105 22.14 -9.11 -28.83
C GLU A 105 21.46 -8.65 -30.12
N LYS A 106 20.19 -8.24 -30.03
CA LYS A 106 19.36 -7.92 -31.20
C LYS A 106 19.23 -6.43 -31.47
N ARG A 107 19.74 -5.58 -30.57
CA ARG A 107 19.63 -4.11 -30.65
C ARG A 107 18.18 -3.62 -30.76
N TRP A 108 17.22 -4.39 -30.24
CA TRP A 108 15.80 -4.03 -30.30
C TRP A 108 15.47 -2.85 -29.39
N SER A 109 14.52 -2.01 -29.81
CA SER A 109 14.02 -0.93 -28.98
C SER A 109 13.22 -1.48 -27.78
N PRO A 110 13.14 -0.76 -26.64
CA PRO A 110 12.32 -1.17 -25.50
C PRO A 110 10.85 -1.43 -25.83
N GLU A 111 10.32 -0.79 -26.87
CA GLU A 111 8.96 -1.01 -27.39
C GLU A 111 8.84 -2.33 -28.14
N GLN A 112 9.82 -2.65 -28.99
CA GLN A 112 9.90 -3.93 -29.69
C GLN A 112 10.06 -5.09 -28.71
N ILE A 113 10.93 -4.95 -27.71
CA ILE A 113 11.15 -5.96 -26.68
C ILE A 113 9.86 -6.21 -25.89
N SER A 114 9.19 -5.15 -25.44
CA SER A 114 7.90 -5.26 -24.73
C SER A 114 6.83 -5.94 -25.60
N GLY A 115 6.73 -5.58 -26.88
CA GLY A 115 5.80 -6.19 -27.83
C GLY A 115 6.10 -7.67 -28.10
N TYR A 116 7.37 -8.02 -28.27
CA TYR A 116 7.81 -9.40 -28.48
C TYR A 116 7.53 -10.28 -27.25
N LEU A 117 7.89 -9.82 -26.05
CA LEU A 117 7.64 -10.57 -24.82
C LEU A 117 6.14 -10.72 -24.55
N LYS A 118 5.32 -9.72 -24.91
CA LYS A 118 3.86 -9.81 -24.81
C LYS A 118 3.30 -10.96 -25.67
N LYS A 119 3.85 -11.21 -26.86
CA LYS A 119 3.47 -12.36 -27.72
C LYS A 119 3.87 -13.71 -27.11
N GLN A 120 4.80 -13.72 -26.17
CA GLN A 120 5.26 -14.89 -25.43
C GLN A 120 4.59 -14.98 -24.03
N GLU A 121 3.45 -14.29 -23.86
CA GLU A 121 2.69 -14.18 -22.60
C GLU A 121 3.45 -13.56 -21.42
N VAL A 122 4.61 -12.94 -21.66
CA VAL A 122 5.40 -12.24 -20.65
C VAL A 122 5.13 -10.75 -20.74
N LYS A 123 4.39 -10.21 -19.76
CA LYS A 123 4.07 -8.78 -19.70
C LYS A 123 5.19 -8.01 -18.99
N ILE A 124 5.91 -7.19 -19.75
CA ILE A 124 6.83 -6.17 -19.23
C ILE A 124 6.50 -4.81 -19.86
N SER A 125 6.44 -3.76 -19.05
CA SER A 125 6.24 -2.41 -19.57
C SER A 125 7.54 -1.88 -20.19
N LYS A 126 7.43 -1.20 -21.34
CA LYS A 126 8.57 -0.50 -21.95
C LYS A 126 9.25 0.46 -20.99
N GLU A 127 8.47 1.11 -20.12
CA GLU A 127 9.00 2.03 -19.12
C GLU A 127 9.87 1.32 -18.08
N ARG A 128 9.56 0.08 -17.71
CA ARG A 128 10.41 -0.71 -16.79
C ARG A 128 11.77 -1.02 -17.41
N ILE A 129 11.80 -1.31 -18.71
CA ILE A 129 13.06 -1.49 -19.47
C ILE A 129 13.82 -0.17 -19.53
N TYR A 130 13.16 0.96 -19.81
CA TYR A 130 13.79 2.28 -19.78
C TYR A 130 14.33 2.64 -18.39
N GLN A 131 13.66 2.25 -17.30
CA GLN A 131 14.18 2.46 -15.94
C GLN A 131 15.50 1.71 -15.73
N GLU A 132 15.62 0.47 -16.17
CA GLU A 132 16.88 -0.28 -16.08
C GLU A 132 18.00 0.38 -16.89
N ILE A 133 17.73 0.79 -18.13
CA ILE A 133 18.75 1.47 -18.96
C ILE A 133 19.21 2.79 -18.30
N ARG A 134 18.33 3.48 -17.58
CA ARG A 134 18.70 4.70 -16.84
C ARG A 134 19.48 4.40 -15.56
N MET A 135 19.21 3.28 -14.89
CA MET A 135 19.98 2.85 -13.71
C MET A 135 21.36 2.32 -14.11
N ARG A 136 21.48 1.76 -15.32
CA ARG A 136 22.67 1.15 -15.89
C ARG A 136 23.10 1.89 -17.15
N PRO A 137 23.83 3.01 -17.02
CA PRO A 137 24.16 3.89 -18.14
C PRO A 137 24.84 3.14 -19.27
N GLU A 138 25.62 2.09 -19.02
CA GLU A 138 26.31 1.29 -20.04
C GLU A 138 25.38 0.70 -21.11
N LEU A 139 24.09 0.53 -20.79
CA LEU A 139 23.10 -0.01 -21.72
C LEU A 139 22.65 1.00 -22.77
N HIS A 140 22.88 2.30 -22.55
CA HIS A 140 22.45 3.35 -23.48
C HIS A 140 23.03 3.19 -24.89
N LYS A 141 24.23 2.59 -25.03
CA LYS A 141 24.91 2.38 -26.30
C LYS A 141 24.18 1.40 -27.21
N TYR A 142 23.32 0.56 -26.64
CA TYR A 142 22.49 -0.41 -27.35
C TYR A 142 21.18 0.21 -27.86
N CYS A 143 20.81 1.40 -27.38
CA CYS A 143 19.64 2.13 -27.88
C CYS A 143 20.00 3.02 -29.07
N HIS A 144 19.15 3.04 -30.12
CA HIS A 144 19.35 3.85 -31.33
C HIS A 144 19.66 5.34 -31.06
N HIS A 145 18.95 5.95 -30.11
CA HIS A 145 19.14 7.37 -29.77
C HIS A 145 20.01 7.61 -28.53
N LYS A 146 20.68 6.57 -27.99
CA LYS A 146 21.54 6.64 -26.80
C LYS A 146 20.92 7.36 -25.59
N MET A 147 19.59 7.32 -25.49
CA MET A 147 18.82 8.09 -24.49
C MET A 147 19.12 9.61 -24.49
N LYS A 148 19.42 10.20 -25.66
CA LYS A 148 19.73 11.63 -25.83
C LYS A 148 18.68 12.55 -25.23
N TYR A 149 17.40 12.19 -25.38
CA TYR A 149 16.30 13.02 -24.90
C TYR A 149 16.11 12.84 -23.39
N ARG A 150 16.29 13.93 -22.66
CA ARG A 150 16.07 13.99 -21.22
C ARG A 150 14.57 13.93 -20.94
N ARG A 151 14.16 13.06 -20.01
CA ARG A 151 12.78 13.05 -19.52
C ARG A 151 12.51 14.36 -18.78
N HIS A 152 11.47 15.09 -19.19
CA HIS A 152 10.94 16.18 -18.38
C HIS A 152 10.54 15.63 -17.01
N LYS A 153 11.15 16.15 -15.94
CA LYS A 153 10.72 15.80 -14.59
C LYS A 153 9.30 16.35 -14.42
N ALA A 154 8.33 15.47 -14.20
CA ALA A 154 7.01 15.92 -13.83
C ALA A 154 7.11 16.71 -12.52
N HIS A 155 6.72 17.98 -12.53
CA HIS A 155 6.59 18.75 -11.30
C HIS A 155 5.50 18.10 -10.44
N ARG A 156 5.77 17.95 -9.13
CA ARG A 156 4.74 17.50 -8.18
C ARG A 156 3.63 18.53 -8.14
N VAL A 157 2.54 18.28 -8.84
CA VAL A 157 1.28 18.98 -8.59
C VAL A 157 0.81 18.55 -7.20
N LYS A 158 0.78 19.48 -6.24
CA LYS A 158 0.16 19.25 -4.93
C LYS A 158 -1.35 19.16 -5.15
N TRP A 159 -1.87 17.95 -5.34
CA TRP A 159 -3.30 17.72 -5.22
C TRP A 159 -3.72 17.99 -3.77
N GLN A 160 -4.51 19.04 -3.53
CA GLN A 160 -5.26 19.16 -2.29
C GLN A 160 -6.23 17.97 -2.25
N VAL A 161 -5.97 17.04 -1.33
CA VAL A 161 -6.85 15.89 -1.10
C VAL A 161 -8.17 16.41 -0.55
N ARG A 162 -9.16 16.62 -1.42
CA ARG A 162 -10.56 16.75 -1.01
C ARG A 162 -10.98 15.39 -0.49
N VAL A 163 -11.38 15.30 0.78
CA VAL A 163 -11.76 14.05 1.44
C VAL A 163 -12.93 13.40 0.69
N ARG A 164 -12.64 12.46 -0.23
CA ARG A 164 -13.66 11.62 -0.85
C ARG A 164 -14.03 10.53 0.14
N HIS A 165 -15.23 10.61 0.71
CA HIS A 165 -15.80 9.55 1.53
C HIS A 165 -15.87 8.24 0.71
N SER A 166 -15.51 7.11 1.32
CA SER A 166 -15.55 5.79 0.66
C SER A 166 -16.97 5.49 0.15
N ILE A 167 -17.10 4.81 -1.00
CA ILE A 167 -18.41 4.34 -1.51
C ILE A 167 -19.06 3.41 -0.48
N MET A 168 -18.27 2.58 0.22
CA MET A 168 -18.76 1.77 1.34
C MET A 168 -19.31 2.63 2.48
N PHE A 169 -18.68 3.76 2.80
CA PHE A 169 -19.23 4.70 3.79
C PHE A 169 -20.62 5.20 3.35
N ARG A 170 -20.83 5.49 2.06
CA ARG A 170 -22.16 5.85 1.53
C ARG A 170 -23.15 4.68 1.51
N PHE A 171 -22.68 3.47 1.24
CA PHE A 171 -23.50 2.26 1.20
C PHE A 171 -24.00 1.85 2.59
N TYR A 172 -23.12 1.86 3.61
CA TYR A 172 -23.50 1.60 5.00
C TYR A 172 -24.45 2.67 5.57
N GLU A 173 -24.33 3.94 5.15
CA GLU A 173 -25.32 4.99 5.46
C GLU A 173 -26.69 4.68 4.83
N GLY A 174 -26.72 4.17 3.60
CA GLY A 174 -27.95 3.80 2.89
C GLY A 174 -28.70 2.62 3.52
N LEU A 175 -27.97 1.61 4.00
CA LEU A 175 -28.56 0.47 4.71
C LEU A 175 -29.14 0.88 6.06
N ARG A 176 -28.48 1.77 6.81
CA ARG A 176 -28.93 2.17 8.16
C ARG A 176 -30.19 3.02 8.17
N ARG A 177 -30.42 3.85 7.13
CA ARG A 177 -31.65 4.64 6.98
C ARG A 177 -32.88 3.78 6.65
N ARG A 178 -32.69 2.62 6.01
CA ARG A 178 -33.79 1.70 5.70
C ARG A 178 -34.29 0.92 6.92
N VAL A 179 -33.40 0.57 7.86
CA VAL A 179 -33.81 -0.20 9.07
C VAL A 179 -34.52 0.66 10.12
N SER A 180 -34.36 1.99 10.09
CA SER A 180 -35.06 2.91 11.00
C SER A 180 -36.48 3.31 10.55
N LEU A 181 -36.88 2.99 9.31
CA LEU A 181 -38.22 3.28 8.79
C LEU A 181 -39.21 2.10 8.96
N THR A 182 -38.81 1.04 9.66
CA THR A 182 -39.63 -0.16 9.90
C THR A 182 -39.95 -0.38 11.39
N ILE A 183 -39.61 0.58 12.25
CA ILE A 183 -39.95 0.56 13.69
C ILE A 183 -40.59 1.91 14.10
N MET A 184 -41.60 2.34 13.35
CA MET A 184 -42.64 3.27 13.81
C MET A 184 -44.00 2.66 13.52
#